data_AF-A0A1C3NRG4-F1
#
_entry.id   AF-A0A1C3NRG4-F1
#
_cell.length_a   1.000
_cell.length_b   1.000
_cell.length_c   1.000
_cell.angle_alpha   90.00
_cell.angle_beta   90.00
_cell.angle_gamma   90.00
#
_symmetry.space_group_name_H-M   'P 1'
#
loop_
_entity.id
_entity.type
_entity.pdbx_description
1 polymer ?
#
loop_
_entity_poly.entity_id
_entity_poly.type
_entity_poly.pdbx_seq_one_letter_code
_entity_poly.pdbx_strand_id
1 'polypeptide(L)'
;MKITISSQHVTEKHWEKQGRSGIIRTQEAMAETPKFRQTVRLDLGKEPPYENGVYDYNLEDNVSVSRYGDFELPRKPTLVRVDKPAQGAQQPVKAA
;
A
#
# COMPACT_ATOMS: atom_id res chain seq x y z
N MET A 1 -6.58 7.71 -0.57
CA MET A 1 -5.41 8.46 -0.04
C MET A 1 -4.21 8.13 -0.91
N LYS A 2 -3.49 9.14 -1.42
CA LYS A 2 -2.37 8.91 -2.34
C LYS A 2 -1.16 8.36 -1.59
N ILE A 3 -0.60 7.27 -2.10
CA ILE A 3 0.63 6.65 -1.61
C ILE A 3 1.65 6.64 -2.75
N THR A 4 2.82 7.23 -2.53
CA THR A 4 3.92 7.21 -3.50
C THR A 4 5.04 6.33 -2.98
N ILE A 5 5.45 5.34 -3.77
CA ILE A 5 6.56 4.44 -3.46
C ILE A 5 7.71 4.76 -4.42
N SER A 6 8.84 5.20 -3.87
CA SER A 6 10.03 5.58 -4.63
C SER A 6 11.16 4.55 -4.57
N SER A 7 11.05 3.56 -3.70
CA SER A 7 12.06 2.51 -3.50
C SER A 7 11.42 1.17 -3.17
N GLN A 8 11.95 0.09 -3.74
CA GLN A 8 11.60 -1.29 -3.39
C GLN A 8 12.45 -1.85 -2.23
N HIS A 9 13.26 -1.00 -1.59
CA HIS A 9 14.05 -1.41 -0.44
C HIS A 9 13.14 -1.90 0.69
N VAL A 10 13.43 -3.11 1.19
CA VAL A 10 12.73 -3.73 2.31
C VAL A 10 13.61 -3.63 3.55
N THR A 11 13.08 -3.02 4.59
CA THR A 11 13.67 -3.03 5.93
C THR A 11 13.15 -4.26 6.68
N GLU A 12 14.07 -5.07 7.17
CA GLU A 12 13.75 -6.26 7.96
C GLU A 12 14.15 -6.04 9.41
N LYS A 13 13.22 -6.32 10.33
CA LYS A 13 13.47 -6.28 11.77
C LYS A 13 13.15 -7.63 12.38
N HIS A 14 14.18 -8.29 12.91
CA HIS A 14 14.03 -9.49 13.70
C HIS A 14 13.46 -9.15 15.07
N TRP A 15 12.55 -9.99 15.56
CA TRP A 15 12.04 -9.91 16.92
C TRP A 15 11.98 -11.30 17.53
N GLU A 16 12.14 -11.34 18.84
CA GLU A 16 11.94 -12.54 19.64
C GLU A 16 11.25 -12.15 20.96
N LYS A 17 10.23 -12.90 21.34
CA LYS A 17 9.50 -12.73 22.59
C LYS A 17 8.93 -14.07 23.05
N GLN A 18 9.30 -14.49 24.27
CA GLN A 18 8.73 -15.66 24.95
C GLN A 18 8.73 -16.93 24.09
N GLY A 19 9.88 -17.25 23.47
CA GLY A 19 10.03 -18.46 22.65
C GLY A 19 9.38 -18.39 21.26
N ARG A 20 8.83 -17.24 20.86
CA ARG A 20 8.41 -16.97 19.48
C ARG A 20 9.35 -15.94 18.87
N SER A 21 9.75 -16.18 17.63
CA SER A 21 10.52 -15.23 16.84
C SER A 21 9.87 -14.98 15.50
N GLY A 22 10.27 -13.89 14.85
CA GLY A 22 9.81 -13.57 13.51
C GLY A 22 10.57 -12.41 12.90
N ILE A 23 10.24 -12.14 11.64
CA ILE A 23 10.80 -11.04 10.87
C ILE A 23 9.65 -10.12 10.47
N ILE A 24 9.75 -8.85 10.82
CA ILE A 24 8.85 -7.81 10.33
C ILE A 24 9.51 -7.20 9.11
N ARG A 25 8.83 -7.27 7.97
CA ARG A 25 9.29 -6.73 6.68
C ARG A 25 8.48 -5.49 6.37
N THR A 26 9.14 -4.34 6.25
CA THR A 26 8.48 -3.07 5.94
C THR A 26 9.10 -2.37 4.75
N GLN A 27 8.29 -1.63 4.02
CA GLN A 27 8.71 -0.76 2.92
C GLN A 27 8.29 0.68 3.23
N GLU A 28 9.16 1.65 2.96
CA GLU A 28 8.82 3.06 3.11
C GLU A 28 8.00 3.57 1.93
N ALA A 29 7.03 4.43 2.23
CA ALA A 29 6.23 5.13 1.23
C ALA A 29 5.90 6.54 1.71
N MET A 30 5.56 7.43 0.80
CA MET A 30 5.05 8.76 1.10
C MET A 30 3.53 8.75 1.04
N ALA A 31 2.87 9.00 2.18
CA ALA A 31 1.41 9.14 2.26
C ALA A 31 1.02 10.62 2.15
N GLU A 32 0.06 10.91 1.28
CA GLU A 32 -0.41 12.26 0.98
C GLU A 32 -1.94 12.34 1.11
N THR A 33 -2.39 13.31 1.91
CA THR A 33 -3.78 13.76 2.01
C THR A 33 -3.82 15.29 1.94
N PRO A 34 -4.99 15.93 1.81
CA PRO A 34 -5.08 17.39 1.91
C PRO A 34 -4.55 17.97 3.24
N LYS A 35 -4.48 17.15 4.31
CA LYS A 35 -4.08 17.60 5.64
C LYS A 35 -2.60 17.38 5.95
N PHE A 36 -1.95 16.40 5.31
CA PHE A 36 -0.56 16.07 5.62
C PHE A 36 0.14 15.34 4.46
N ARG A 37 1.47 15.38 4.53
CA ARG A 37 2.39 14.61 3.70
C ARG A 37 3.50 14.05 4.58
N GLN A 38 3.58 12.72 4.71
CA GLN A 38 4.48 12.08 5.68
C GLN A 38 4.99 10.74 5.17
N THR A 39 6.24 10.43 5.48
CA THR A 39 6.81 9.09 5.28
C THR A 39 6.16 8.09 6.23
N VAL A 40 5.64 6.99 5.69
CA VAL A 40 5.00 5.90 6.41
C VAL A 40 5.72 4.57 6.12
N ARG A 41 5.50 3.59 6.98
CA ARG A 41 5.99 2.22 6.80
C ARG A 41 4.82 1.31 6.44
N LEU A 42 4.89 0.68 5.29
CA LEU A 42 3.96 -0.37 4.83
C LEU A 42 4.46 -1.71 5.36
N ASP A 43 3.60 -2.47 6.04
CA ASP A 43 3.91 -3.84 6.44
C ASP A 43 3.67 -4.79 5.26
N LEU A 44 4.70 -5.53 4.87
CA LEU A 44 4.63 -6.46 3.74
C LEU A 44 4.26 -7.89 4.18
N GLY A 45 4.44 -8.24 5.46
CA GLY A 45 4.38 -9.63 5.89
C GLY A 45 5.23 -10.56 5.01
N LYS A 46 4.58 -11.48 4.29
CA LYS A 46 5.22 -12.43 3.36
C LYS A 46 5.17 -11.98 1.89
N GLU A 47 4.46 -10.90 1.58
CA GLU A 47 4.29 -10.41 0.22
C GLU A 47 5.60 -9.82 -0.32
N PRO A 48 5.77 -9.77 -1.66
CA PRO A 48 6.83 -8.98 -2.27
C PRO A 48 6.63 -7.49 -2.00
N PRO A 49 7.70 -6.67 -2.06
CA PRO A 49 7.57 -5.23 -1.98
C PRO A 49 6.74 -4.69 -3.15
N TYR A 50 5.99 -3.62 -2.91
CA TYR A 50 5.30 -2.90 -3.96
C TYR A 50 6.30 -2.32 -4.95
N GLU A 51 5.94 -2.31 -6.23
CA GLU A 51 6.74 -1.63 -7.26
C GLU A 51 6.74 -0.12 -7.05
N ASN A 52 7.78 0.54 -7.54
CA ASN A 52 7.83 2.00 -7.55
C ASN A 52 6.68 2.56 -8.39
N GLY A 53 5.97 3.54 -7.85
CA GLY A 53 4.83 4.14 -8.51
C GLY A 53 3.90 4.90 -7.57
N VAL A 54 2.81 5.39 -8.15
CA VAL A 54 1.73 6.05 -7.41
C VAL A 54 0.56 5.09 -7.25
N TYR A 55 0.11 4.98 -6.02
CA TYR A 55 -1.01 4.14 -5.60
C TYR A 55 -2.06 4.98 -4.90
N ASP A 56 -3.29 4.50 -4.90
CA ASP A 56 -4.35 4.97 -4.04
C ASP A 56 -4.68 3.91 -3.00
N TYR A 57 -4.96 4.37 -1.79
CA TYR A 57 -5.44 3.56 -0.69
C TYR A 57 -6.94 3.32 -0.88
N ASN A 58 -7.33 2.10 -1.27
CA ASN A 58 -8.74 1.75 -1.47
C ASN A 58 -9.44 1.65 -0.12
N LEU A 59 -10.34 2.58 0.21
CA LEU A 59 -11.05 2.55 1.49
C LEU A 59 -12.07 1.40 1.58
N GLU A 60 -12.65 0.98 0.46
CA GLU A 60 -13.65 -0.10 0.45
C GLU A 60 -13.05 -1.43 0.92
N ASP A 61 -11.80 -1.70 0.52
CA ASP A 61 -11.08 -2.92 0.90
C ASP A 61 -10.32 -2.81 2.23
N ASN A 62 -10.12 -1.58 2.72
CA ASN A 62 -9.23 -1.30 3.84
C ASN A 62 -9.90 -0.58 5.01
N VAL A 63 -11.22 -0.59 5.07
CA VAL A 63 -11.96 -0.15 6.25
C VAL A 63 -12.78 -1.32 6.75
N SER A 64 -12.58 -1.66 8.02
CA SER A 64 -13.37 -2.66 8.73
C SER A 64 -13.94 -2.07 10.00
N VAL A 65 -14.92 -2.75 10.59
CA VAL A 65 -15.55 -2.34 11.86
C VAL A 65 -15.06 -3.27 12.94
N SER A 66 -14.43 -2.70 13.97
CA SER A 66 -13.94 -3.45 15.12
C SER A 66 -15.10 -4.02 15.93
N ARG A 67 -14.78 -4.92 16.88
CA ARG A 67 -15.77 -5.50 17.81
C ARG A 67 -16.52 -4.49 18.68
N TYR A 68 -16.05 -3.24 18.73
CA TYR A 68 -16.65 -2.15 19.51
C TYR A 68 -17.47 -1.17 18.66
N GLY A 69 -17.51 -1.37 17.34
CA GLY A 69 -18.24 -0.50 16.41
C GLY A 69 -17.41 0.65 15.83
N ASP A 70 -16.13 0.79 16.22
CA ASP A 70 -15.23 1.80 15.66
C ASP A 70 -14.65 1.36 14.30
N PHE A 71 -14.40 2.32 13.42
CA PHE A 71 -13.62 2.08 12.20
C PHE A 71 -12.18 1.71 12.54
N GLU A 72 -11.70 0.63 11.93
CA GLU A 72 -10.31 0.20 12.01
C GLU A 72 -9.71 0.01 10.62
N LEU A 73 -8.44 0.41 10.50
CA LEU A 73 -7.65 0.19 9.30
C LEU A 73 -6.83 -1.09 9.47
N PRO A 74 -6.77 -1.97 8.45
CA PRO A 74 -5.98 -3.17 8.52
C PRO A 74 -4.49 -2.79 8.53
N ARG A 75 -3.72 -3.61 9.26
CA ARG A 75 -2.27 -3.47 9.34
C ARG A 75 -1.58 -3.57 7.98
N LYS A 76 -2.12 -4.40 7.08
CA LYS A 76 -1.62 -4.62 5.73
C LYS A 76 -2.63 -4.07 4.73
N PRO A 77 -2.49 -2.81 4.31
CA PRO A 77 -3.44 -2.22 3.39
C PRO A 77 -3.21 -2.70 1.96
N THR A 78 -4.31 -2.92 1.23
CA THR A 78 -4.31 -3.17 -0.22
C THR A 78 -4.21 -1.84 -0.96
N LEU A 79 -3.19 -1.69 -1.79
CA LEU A 79 -2.95 -0.49 -2.58
C LEU A 79 -3.31 -0.72 -4.05
N VAL A 80 -4.05 0.21 -4.66
CA VAL A 80 -4.42 0.15 -6.08
C VAL A 80 -3.52 1.08 -6.86
N ARG A 81 -2.81 0.57 -7.86
CA ARG A 81 -1.90 1.38 -8.69
C ARG A 81 -2.69 2.31 -9.60
N VAL A 82 -2.35 3.60 -9.60
CA VAL A 82 -3.08 4.66 -10.35
C VAL A 82 -2.27 5.28 -11.49
N ASP A 83 -0.96 5.05 -11.55
CA ASP A 83 -0.08 5.59 -12.60
C ASP A 83 0.04 4.69 -13.84
N LYS A 84 -0.54 3.48 -13.82
CA LYS A 84 -0.55 2.61 -14.98
C LYS A 84 -1.71 3.04 -15.90
N PRO A 85 -1.46 3.51 -17.13
CA PRO A 85 -2.55 3.78 -18.06
C PRO A 85 -3.34 2.48 -18.25
N ALA A 86 -4.67 2.58 -18.18
CA ALA A 86 -5.55 1.47 -18.51
C ALA A 86 -5.22 1.00 -19.93
N GLN A 87 -4.51 -0.13 -20.03
CA GLN A 87 -4.29 -0.82 -21.30
C GLN A 87 -5.67 -1.26 -21.79
N GLY A 88 -6.29 -0.49 -22.69
CA GLY A 88 -7.60 -0.86 -23.23
C GLY A 88 -8.39 0.19 -24.03
N ALA A 89 -8.03 1.47 -24.05
CA ALA A 89 -8.68 2.43 -24.96
C ALA A 89 -7.98 2.43 -26.33
N GLN A 90 -8.11 1.34 -27.08
CA GLN A 90 -7.85 1.38 -28.52
C GLN A 90 -8.80 2.41 -29.14
N GLN A 91 -8.23 3.55 -29.55
CA GLN A 91 -8.93 4.51 -30.39
C GLN A 91 -9.35 3.79 -31.68
N PRO A 92 -10.61 3.89 -32.12
CA PRO A 92 -10.99 3.33 -33.42
C PRO A 92 -10.26 4.14 -34.49
N VAL A 93 -9.36 3.47 -35.22
CA VAL A 93 -8.79 3.98 -36.46
C VAL A 93 -9.94 4.19 -37.45
N LYS A 94 -10.33 5.45 -37.62
CA LYS A 94 -11.26 5.88 -38.66
C LYS A 94 -10.47 5.92 -39.97
N ALA A 95 -10.61 4.90 -40.81
CA ALA A 95 -10.10 4.93 -42.17
C ALA A 95 -11.13 5.65 -43.07
N ALA A 96 -10.61 6.59 -43.87
CA ALA A 96 -11.31 7.39 -44.87
C ALA A 96 -11.25 6.72 -46.25
#